data_AF-A0A0D2PT54-F1
#
_entry.id   AF-A0A0D2PT54-F1
#
_cell.length_a   1.000
_cell.length_b   1.000
_cell.length_c   1.000
_cell.angle_alpha   90.00
_cell.angle_beta   90.00
_cell.angle_gamma   90.00
#
_symmetry.space_group_name_H-M   'P 1'
#
loop_
_entity.id
_entity.type
_entity.pdbx_description
1 polymer ?
#
loop_
_entity_poly.entity_id
_entity_poly.type
_entity_poly.pdbx_seq_one_letter_code
_entity_poly.pdbx_strand_id
1 'polypeptide(L)'
;MLHLGSLAYSWATLSLCYLPSSLGAATLPFLKLKGPPTLPPDASPSLNPSLASFSIETAFFEEFLGNKSFPNQLSLNLLQNLKDRTGVPAEIRIGGITADSTGWDPTQDVALFNFIDSSGTLHNTTLGPAFWQSVGLLPEGTKITLTLNLESLSYEGALSMAKAAVNGLALGQLSAFELGNEPDQYPISFTPQTYVDTWEPWAHNISLALGLRKPTFRVAATAIDPLWPYNTPGASSQLDCVSALAAGANKDHVVGSCSEHTYQYSVCDPERTAVAILPNLVNHTRLAEYLDLWQPRIISVRQQLGEDSFNIGEYNSVSCSGKDGVSNTFGQALWLLDTILYASSINVTKLYMHQGGPLALQSSTQLNHGGLSFYDMWYPVQSQNGPIQVMPSYASYLFIAETLGQSKTLRISNIFPGRQANGSSITTALGDSSAGQLVAYGFWDSAQPSSHSFPTKLALLNMQIFNQTNANPRPTTKFDISAFRRASSRTITLKRLQAPGADVTAGNLTTWAGQSFASGLAVGKMAEEKQTSSIVVVQASEAVLVFL
;
A
#
# COMPACT_ATOMS: atom_id res chain seq x y z
N MET A 1 10.82 -10.19 -37.38
CA MET A 1 11.66 -8.97 -37.45
C MET A 1 10.77 -7.80 -37.85
N LEU A 2 10.28 -7.08 -36.86
CA LEU A 2 9.59 -5.80 -37.01
C LEU A 2 10.09 -4.95 -35.85
N HIS A 3 10.95 -3.98 -36.18
CA HIS A 3 11.33 -2.91 -35.28
C HIS A 3 10.09 -2.06 -35.01
N LEU A 4 9.57 -2.10 -33.78
CA LEU A 4 8.68 -1.06 -33.27
C LEU A 4 9.49 -0.27 -32.26
N GLY A 5 9.73 0.99 -32.63
CA GLY A 5 10.62 1.92 -31.96
C GLY A 5 10.14 2.24 -30.56
N SER A 6 11.10 2.28 -29.65
CA SER A 6 11.02 2.94 -28.36
C SER A 6 10.68 4.42 -28.58
N LEU A 7 9.40 4.76 -28.50
CA LEU A 7 8.98 6.14 -28.23
C LEU A 7 9.23 6.37 -26.74
N ALA A 8 10.45 6.78 -26.43
CA ALA A 8 10.80 7.40 -25.17
C ALA A 8 10.00 8.69 -25.05
N TYR A 9 8.82 8.62 -24.44
CA TYR A 9 8.19 9.80 -23.88
C TYR A 9 9.09 10.26 -22.74
N SER A 10 9.72 11.41 -22.96
CA SER A 10 10.47 12.14 -21.95
C SER A 10 9.51 12.45 -20.80
N TRP A 11 9.50 11.59 -19.79
CA TRP A 11 8.98 11.93 -18.49
C TRP A 11 9.67 13.23 -18.09
N ALA A 12 8.88 14.26 -17.77
CA ALA A 12 9.41 15.43 -17.11
C ALA A 12 9.94 14.94 -15.76
N THR A 13 11.21 14.57 -15.73
CA THR A 13 11.96 14.30 -14.53
C THR A 13 11.86 15.58 -13.72
N LEU A 14 11.05 15.53 -12.65
CA LEU A 14 11.29 16.41 -11.53
C LEU A 14 12.71 16.10 -11.07
N SER A 15 13.64 16.91 -11.55
CA SER A 15 14.85 17.22 -10.81
C SER A 15 14.36 17.81 -9.49
N LEU A 16 14.04 16.95 -8.52
CA LEU A 16 14.28 17.30 -7.13
C LEU A 16 15.71 17.81 -7.14
N CYS A 17 15.91 19.09 -6.83
CA CYS A 17 17.23 19.64 -6.63
C CYS A 17 17.94 18.76 -5.59
N TYR A 18 18.72 17.79 -6.09
CA TYR A 18 19.49 16.86 -5.30
C TYR A 18 20.64 17.65 -4.71
N LEU A 19 20.38 18.33 -3.59
CA LEU A 19 21.44 18.78 -2.72
C LEU A 19 22.17 17.52 -2.21
N PRO A 20 23.46 17.35 -2.51
CA PRO A 20 24.25 16.31 -1.87
C PRO A 20 24.39 16.72 -0.41
N SER A 21 23.45 16.28 0.43
CA SER A 21 23.57 16.41 1.87
C SER A 21 24.48 15.27 2.35
N SER A 22 25.79 15.44 2.13
CA SER A 22 26.83 14.77 2.90
C SER A 22 27.02 15.43 4.28
N LEU A 23 25.98 16.06 4.82
CA LEU A 23 25.89 16.39 6.23
C LEU A 23 25.52 15.10 6.94
N GLY A 24 26.47 14.51 7.67
CA GLY A 24 26.18 13.39 8.57
C GLY A 24 24.96 13.75 9.40
N ALA A 25 23.85 13.04 9.19
CA ALA A 25 22.58 13.35 9.85
C ALA A 25 22.82 13.30 11.36
N ALA A 26 22.65 14.45 12.03
CA ALA A 26 22.84 14.55 13.46
C ALA A 26 21.80 13.64 14.13
N THR A 27 22.28 12.59 14.79
CA THR A 27 21.42 11.71 15.59
C THR A 27 20.72 12.57 16.64
N LEU A 28 19.40 12.55 16.70
CA LEU A 28 18.63 13.24 17.73
C LEU A 28 18.39 12.26 18.91
N PRO A 29 19.22 12.29 19.98
CA PRO A 29 19.18 11.26 21.03
C PRO A 29 17.96 11.39 21.95
N PHE A 30 17.29 12.54 21.92
CA PHE A 30 16.13 12.84 22.73
C PHE A 30 15.16 13.71 21.95
N LEU A 31 13.90 13.27 21.88
CA LEU A 31 12.80 13.99 21.25
C LEU A 31 11.66 14.12 22.27
N LYS A 32 11.33 15.35 22.65
CA LYS A 32 10.14 15.63 23.44
C LYS A 32 8.98 15.97 22.52
N LEU A 33 7.95 15.14 22.53
CA LEU A 33 6.73 15.41 21.77
C LEU A 33 6.01 16.62 22.37
N LYS A 34 5.55 17.51 21.51
CA LYS A 34 4.86 18.76 21.86
C LYS A 34 3.48 18.79 21.21
N GLY A 35 2.63 19.69 21.70
CA GLY A 35 1.25 19.87 21.22
C GLY A 35 0.21 19.52 22.28
N PRO A 36 -1.06 19.88 22.04
CA PRO A 36 -2.15 19.49 22.93
C PRO A 36 -2.40 17.97 22.85
N PRO A 37 -2.80 17.31 23.95
CA PRO A 37 -3.15 15.89 23.94
C PRO A 37 -4.50 15.61 23.29
N THR A 38 -5.32 16.64 23.10
CA THR A 38 -6.63 16.54 22.45
C THR A 38 -6.47 16.17 20.98
N LEU A 39 -7.51 15.56 20.41
CA LEU A 39 -7.58 15.26 18.99
C LEU A 39 -7.27 16.51 18.14
N PRO A 40 -6.23 16.48 17.27
CA PRO A 40 -5.92 17.61 16.40
C PRO A 40 -7.11 17.95 15.47
N PRO A 41 -7.40 19.24 15.21
CA PRO A 41 -8.51 19.65 14.33
C PRO A 41 -8.41 19.07 12.92
N ASP A 42 -7.19 18.81 12.47
CA ASP A 42 -6.87 18.29 11.15
C ASP A 42 -6.68 16.75 11.15
N ALA A 43 -6.87 16.06 12.28
CA ALA A 43 -6.78 14.59 12.32
C ALA A 43 -7.71 13.94 11.28
N SER A 44 -7.30 12.78 10.77
CA SER A 44 -8.05 12.05 9.74
C SER A 44 -9.49 11.74 10.18
N PRO A 45 -10.42 11.43 9.25
CA PRO A 45 -11.63 10.68 9.59
C PRO A 45 -11.31 9.35 10.28
N SER A 46 -12.36 8.65 10.71
CA SER A 46 -12.21 7.30 11.26
C SER A 46 -11.51 6.40 10.26
N LEU A 47 -10.46 5.73 10.70
CA LEU A 47 -9.68 4.79 9.91
C LEU A 47 -10.52 3.58 9.54
N ASN A 48 -10.40 3.15 8.29
CA ASN A 48 -11.04 1.92 7.83
C ASN A 48 -10.37 0.69 8.52
N PRO A 49 -11.13 -0.27 9.08
CA PRO A 49 -10.54 -1.49 9.66
C PRO A 49 -9.71 -2.34 8.67
N SER A 50 -9.95 -2.18 7.36
CA SER A 50 -9.19 -2.81 6.27
C SER A 50 -8.20 -1.83 5.63
N LEU A 51 -7.71 -0.83 6.36
CA LEU A 51 -6.77 0.21 5.89
C LEU A 51 -5.57 -0.38 5.13
N ALA A 52 -4.98 -1.44 5.66
CA ALA A 52 -3.87 -2.18 5.05
C ALA A 52 -4.41 -3.42 4.35
N SER A 53 -4.56 -3.32 3.03
CA SER A 53 -5.13 -4.33 2.13
C SER A 53 -4.11 -4.77 1.07
N PHE A 54 -4.47 -5.70 0.20
CA PHE A 54 -3.54 -6.27 -0.79
C PHE A 54 -4.03 -6.09 -2.22
N SER A 55 -3.12 -5.76 -3.13
CA SER A 55 -3.32 -5.87 -4.57
C SER A 55 -2.57 -7.12 -5.02
N ILE A 56 -3.22 -8.05 -5.70
CA ILE A 56 -2.61 -9.30 -6.19
C ILE A 56 -2.81 -9.35 -7.70
N GLU A 57 -1.70 -9.55 -8.43
CA GLU A 57 -1.75 -9.81 -9.86
C GLU A 57 -2.70 -10.98 -10.19
N THR A 58 -3.62 -10.74 -11.12
CA THR A 58 -4.65 -11.70 -11.53
C THR A 58 -4.05 -13.05 -11.92
N ALA A 59 -2.96 -13.04 -12.71
CA ALA A 59 -2.28 -14.25 -13.19
C ALA A 59 -1.60 -15.10 -12.08
N PHE A 60 -1.32 -14.50 -10.93
CA PHE A 60 -0.62 -15.13 -9.80
C PHE A 60 -1.55 -15.46 -8.63
N PHE A 61 -2.85 -15.18 -8.74
CA PHE A 61 -3.77 -15.32 -7.64
C PHE A 61 -3.86 -16.76 -7.10
N GLU A 62 -3.92 -17.78 -7.97
CA GLU A 62 -3.93 -19.19 -7.54
C GLU A 62 -2.57 -19.62 -6.96
N GLU A 63 -1.46 -19.02 -7.40
CA GLU A 63 -0.14 -19.28 -6.81
C GLU A 63 -0.09 -18.80 -5.35
N PHE A 64 -0.70 -17.65 -5.05
CA PHE A 64 -0.82 -17.11 -3.70
C PHE A 64 -1.79 -17.88 -2.82
N LEU A 65 -2.97 -18.24 -3.30
CA LEU A 65 -4.04 -18.77 -2.45
C LEU A 65 -4.14 -20.30 -2.51
N GLY A 66 -3.60 -20.91 -3.56
CA GLY A 66 -3.88 -22.29 -3.92
C GLY A 66 -5.31 -22.48 -4.43
N ASN A 67 -5.78 -23.72 -4.38
CA ASN A 67 -7.16 -24.09 -4.71
C ASN A 67 -7.78 -24.94 -3.61
N LYS A 68 -9.06 -25.28 -3.76
CA LYS A 68 -9.82 -26.01 -2.74
C LYS A 68 -9.17 -27.34 -2.32
N SER A 69 -8.49 -28.02 -3.24
CA SER A 69 -7.82 -29.30 -2.97
C SER A 69 -6.45 -29.12 -2.33
N PHE A 70 -5.75 -28.04 -2.70
CA PHE A 70 -4.40 -27.71 -2.23
C PHE A 70 -4.34 -26.23 -1.83
N PRO A 71 -4.97 -25.83 -0.71
CA PRO A 71 -4.95 -24.45 -0.26
C PRO A 71 -3.55 -24.07 0.21
N ASN A 72 -3.14 -22.82 -0.05
CA ASN A 72 -1.87 -22.31 0.44
C ASN A 72 -1.97 -21.91 1.93
N GLN A 73 -1.67 -22.85 2.82
CA GLN A 73 -1.85 -22.64 4.25
C GLN A 73 -1.01 -21.48 4.82
N LEU A 74 0.16 -21.21 4.23
CA LEU A 74 0.99 -20.08 4.62
C LEU A 74 0.22 -18.77 4.42
N SER A 75 -0.25 -18.52 3.20
CA SER A 75 -0.98 -17.30 2.86
C SER A 75 -2.28 -17.15 3.64
N LEU A 76 -3.02 -18.26 3.82
CA LEU A 76 -4.26 -18.24 4.61
C LEU A 76 -4.01 -17.90 6.07
N ASN A 77 -2.97 -18.46 6.69
CA ASN A 77 -2.59 -18.11 8.06
C ASN A 77 -2.19 -16.63 8.17
N LEU A 78 -1.40 -16.13 7.22
CA LEU A 78 -0.97 -14.72 7.21
C LEU A 78 -2.15 -13.75 7.14
N LEU A 79 -3.13 -14.02 6.28
CA LEU A 79 -4.33 -13.20 6.15
C LEU A 79 -5.26 -13.34 7.37
N GLN A 80 -5.40 -14.55 7.91
CA GLN A 80 -6.23 -14.81 9.09
C GLN A 80 -5.69 -14.09 10.33
N ASN A 81 -4.38 -14.07 10.54
CA ASN A 81 -3.76 -13.32 11.65
C ASN A 81 -4.12 -11.83 11.64
N LEU A 82 -4.29 -11.22 10.45
CA LEU A 82 -4.69 -9.82 10.34
C LEU A 82 -6.17 -9.66 10.73
N LYS A 83 -7.04 -10.51 10.18
CA LYS A 83 -8.47 -10.54 10.51
C LYS A 83 -8.70 -10.72 12.01
N ASP A 84 -7.95 -11.60 12.67
CA ASP A 84 -8.13 -11.87 14.11
C ASP A 84 -7.84 -10.63 14.97
N ARG A 85 -6.97 -9.73 14.51
CA ARG A 85 -6.61 -8.49 15.21
C ARG A 85 -7.60 -7.36 14.97
N THR A 86 -8.02 -7.20 13.72
CA THR A 86 -8.90 -6.10 13.30
C THR A 86 -10.39 -6.43 13.46
N GLY A 87 -10.73 -7.72 13.54
CA GLY A 87 -12.12 -8.22 13.45
C GLY A 87 -12.70 -8.12 12.04
N VAL A 88 -11.97 -7.57 11.07
CA VAL A 88 -12.38 -7.39 9.67
C VAL A 88 -11.21 -7.79 8.78
N PRO A 89 -11.37 -8.71 7.82
CA PRO A 89 -10.27 -9.08 6.96
C PRO A 89 -9.75 -7.91 6.12
N ALA A 90 -8.47 -7.98 5.77
CA ALA A 90 -7.93 -7.17 4.68
C ALA A 90 -8.74 -7.39 3.40
N GLU A 91 -8.94 -6.34 2.62
CA GLU A 91 -9.55 -6.46 1.29
C GLU A 91 -8.50 -6.91 0.27
N ILE A 92 -8.97 -7.52 -0.81
CA ILE A 92 -8.12 -7.93 -1.93
C ILE A 92 -8.58 -7.22 -3.20
N ARG A 93 -7.66 -6.50 -3.84
CA ARG A 93 -7.79 -6.11 -5.25
C ARG A 93 -7.15 -7.20 -6.10
N ILE A 94 -7.94 -7.84 -6.96
CA ILE A 94 -7.46 -8.76 -8.00
C ILE A 94 -7.32 -7.93 -9.26
N GLY A 95 -6.08 -7.66 -9.66
CA GLY A 95 -5.81 -6.68 -10.70
C GLY A 95 -4.39 -6.80 -11.24
N GLY A 96 -3.68 -5.67 -11.20
CA GLY A 96 -2.34 -5.53 -11.77
C GLY A 96 -2.35 -5.55 -13.29
N ILE A 97 -1.17 -5.49 -13.90
CA ILE A 97 -1.02 -5.41 -15.36
C ILE A 97 -1.59 -6.66 -16.05
N THR A 98 -1.65 -7.80 -15.36
CA THR A 98 -2.21 -9.04 -15.91
C THR A 98 -3.71 -8.99 -16.12
N ALA A 99 -4.44 -8.10 -15.43
CA ALA A 99 -5.89 -7.95 -15.61
C ALA A 99 -6.27 -7.53 -17.04
N ASP A 100 -5.44 -6.71 -17.68
CA ASP A 100 -5.64 -6.21 -19.05
C ASP A 100 -5.28 -7.22 -20.15
N SER A 101 -4.77 -8.38 -19.76
CA SER A 101 -4.61 -9.54 -20.63
C SER A 101 -5.39 -10.75 -20.12
N THR A 102 -6.39 -10.53 -19.25
CA THR A 102 -7.23 -11.60 -18.70
C THR A 102 -8.55 -11.74 -19.45
N GLY A 103 -8.92 -12.98 -19.78
CA GLY A 103 -10.22 -13.38 -20.34
C GLY A 103 -10.99 -14.36 -19.45
N TRP A 104 -12.24 -14.62 -19.80
CA TRP A 104 -13.13 -15.58 -19.13
C TRP A 104 -13.54 -16.70 -20.08
N ASP A 105 -13.38 -17.95 -19.66
CA ASP A 105 -13.91 -19.13 -20.35
C ASP A 105 -14.78 -19.96 -19.39
N PRO A 106 -16.12 -19.99 -19.58
CA PRO A 106 -17.02 -20.72 -18.71
C PRO A 106 -16.91 -22.25 -18.86
N THR A 107 -16.21 -22.74 -19.89
CA THR A 107 -16.03 -24.17 -20.17
C THR A 107 -14.68 -24.71 -19.71
N GLN A 108 -13.80 -23.84 -19.21
CA GLN A 108 -12.48 -24.24 -18.72
C GLN A 108 -12.59 -25.00 -17.39
N ASP A 109 -11.95 -26.18 -17.33
CA ASP A 109 -11.94 -27.03 -16.13
C ASP A 109 -10.97 -26.55 -15.04
N VAL A 110 -9.88 -25.87 -15.43
CA VAL A 110 -8.92 -25.29 -14.49
C VAL A 110 -9.34 -23.89 -14.03
N ALA A 111 -8.95 -23.54 -12.81
CA ALA A 111 -9.26 -22.22 -12.25
C ALA A 111 -8.64 -21.10 -13.09
N LEU A 112 -7.37 -21.26 -13.43
CA LEU A 112 -6.59 -20.26 -14.13
C LEU A 112 -5.62 -20.96 -15.10
N PHE A 113 -5.53 -20.42 -16.32
CA PHE A 113 -4.56 -20.85 -17.33
C PHE A 113 -3.72 -19.65 -17.80
N ASN A 114 -2.41 -19.75 -17.64
CA ASN A 114 -1.45 -18.75 -18.14
C ASN A 114 -0.83 -19.24 -19.44
N PHE A 115 -0.96 -18.44 -20.51
CA PHE A 115 -0.18 -18.68 -21.72
C PHE A 115 1.21 -18.07 -21.55
N ILE A 116 2.20 -18.95 -21.36
CA ILE A 116 3.61 -18.61 -21.25
C ILE A 116 4.34 -19.15 -22.48
N ASP A 117 5.08 -18.29 -23.18
CA ASP A 117 5.80 -18.69 -24.39
C ASP A 117 7.13 -19.40 -24.09
N SER A 118 7.85 -19.80 -25.14
CA SER A 118 9.14 -20.49 -25.03
C SER A 118 10.27 -19.64 -24.41
N SER A 119 10.12 -18.32 -24.34
CA SER A 119 11.04 -17.42 -23.62
C SER A 119 10.68 -17.27 -22.15
N GLY A 120 9.57 -17.85 -21.68
CA GLY A 120 9.08 -17.68 -20.32
C GLY A 120 8.25 -16.40 -20.13
N THR A 121 7.85 -15.74 -21.22
CA THR A 121 6.99 -14.55 -21.16
C THR A 121 5.54 -14.96 -20.96
N LEU A 122 4.89 -14.42 -19.91
CA LEU A 122 3.44 -14.49 -19.74
C LEU A 122 2.75 -13.47 -20.65
N HIS A 123 1.86 -13.95 -21.51
CA HIS A 123 1.15 -13.13 -22.51
C HIS A 123 -0.30 -12.84 -22.14
N ASN A 124 -1.00 -13.85 -21.62
CA ASN A 124 -2.41 -13.71 -21.22
C ASN A 124 -2.80 -14.76 -20.20
N THR A 125 -3.92 -14.48 -19.53
CA THR A 125 -4.54 -15.33 -18.51
C THR A 125 -5.97 -15.63 -18.90
N THR A 126 -6.42 -16.87 -18.75
CA THR A 126 -7.84 -17.24 -18.88
C THR A 126 -8.36 -17.79 -17.56
N LEU A 127 -9.41 -17.18 -17.01
CA LEU A 127 -10.09 -17.65 -15.81
C LEU A 127 -11.28 -18.54 -16.16
N GLY A 128 -11.47 -19.59 -15.37
CA GLY A 128 -12.62 -20.49 -15.44
C GLY A 128 -13.42 -20.54 -14.14
N PRO A 129 -14.56 -21.26 -14.10
CA PRO A 129 -15.43 -21.37 -12.92
C PRO A 129 -14.74 -21.77 -11.62
N ALA A 130 -13.69 -22.59 -11.68
CA ALA A 130 -12.95 -23.01 -10.49
C ALA A 130 -12.16 -21.87 -9.82
N PHE A 131 -11.88 -20.75 -10.52
CA PHE A 131 -11.19 -19.58 -9.95
C PHE A 131 -11.87 -19.05 -8.69
N TRP A 132 -13.20 -19.00 -8.71
CA TRP A 132 -13.98 -18.48 -7.58
C TRP A 132 -13.86 -19.36 -6.33
N GLN A 133 -13.48 -20.63 -6.47
CA GLN A 133 -13.18 -21.49 -5.33
C GLN A 133 -11.89 -21.08 -4.63
N SER A 134 -10.87 -20.65 -5.38
CA SER A 134 -9.63 -20.07 -4.84
C SER A 134 -9.91 -18.74 -4.13
N VAL A 135 -10.76 -17.88 -4.71
CA VAL A 135 -11.21 -16.65 -4.03
C VAL A 135 -11.99 -16.97 -2.75
N GLY A 136 -12.76 -18.06 -2.75
CA GLY A 136 -13.49 -18.56 -1.58
C GLY A 136 -12.61 -19.10 -0.44
N LEU A 137 -11.29 -19.27 -0.64
CA LEU A 137 -10.37 -19.64 0.42
C LEU A 137 -10.01 -18.47 1.35
N LEU A 138 -10.17 -17.23 0.88
CA LEU A 138 -9.88 -16.03 1.65
C LEU A 138 -10.67 -16.01 2.97
N PRO A 139 -10.13 -15.37 4.03
CA PRO A 139 -10.86 -15.27 5.29
C PRO A 139 -12.29 -14.75 5.10
N GLU A 140 -13.24 -15.38 5.80
CA GLU A 140 -14.65 -15.03 5.66
C GLU A 140 -14.87 -13.51 5.85
N GLY A 141 -15.63 -12.90 4.94
CA GLY A 141 -15.92 -11.47 4.94
C GLY A 141 -14.97 -10.63 4.10
N THR A 142 -13.89 -11.20 3.53
CA THR A 142 -12.97 -10.48 2.64
C THR A 142 -13.73 -9.85 1.49
N LYS A 143 -13.50 -8.56 1.25
CA LYS A 143 -14.06 -7.85 0.11
C LYS A 143 -13.10 -7.87 -1.07
N ILE A 144 -13.67 -7.97 -2.27
CA ILE A 144 -12.95 -8.06 -3.54
C ILE A 144 -13.20 -6.82 -4.38
N THR A 145 -12.12 -6.19 -4.84
CA THR A 145 -12.14 -5.36 -6.03
C THR A 145 -11.61 -6.19 -7.19
N LEU A 146 -12.33 -6.24 -8.30
CA LEU A 146 -11.89 -6.95 -9.49
C LEU A 146 -11.62 -5.94 -10.62
N THR A 147 -10.40 -5.95 -11.15
CA THR A 147 -10.05 -5.19 -12.34
C THR A 147 -10.47 -5.97 -13.58
N LEU A 148 -11.23 -5.31 -14.46
CA LEU A 148 -11.71 -5.86 -15.72
C LEU A 148 -10.85 -5.32 -16.86
N ASN A 149 -10.56 -6.16 -17.85
CA ASN A 149 -9.75 -5.81 -19.01
C ASN A 149 -10.34 -4.62 -19.79
N LEU A 150 -9.58 -3.53 -19.88
CA LEU A 150 -9.89 -2.37 -20.73
C LEU A 150 -8.95 -2.28 -21.92
N GLU A 151 -7.68 -2.68 -21.79
CA GLU A 151 -6.66 -2.48 -22.84
C GLU A 151 -7.04 -3.16 -24.17
N SER A 152 -7.73 -4.31 -24.13
CA SER A 152 -8.22 -4.99 -25.33
C SER A 152 -9.36 -4.26 -26.06
N LEU A 153 -9.95 -3.23 -25.44
CA LEU A 153 -11.12 -2.48 -25.90
C LEU A 153 -12.33 -3.39 -26.25
N SER A 154 -12.44 -4.54 -25.58
CA SER A 154 -13.56 -5.47 -25.71
C SER A 154 -14.57 -5.32 -24.57
N TYR A 155 -15.64 -4.56 -24.81
CA TYR A 155 -16.74 -4.41 -23.85
C TYR A 155 -17.35 -5.76 -23.45
N GLU A 156 -17.55 -6.65 -24.43
CA GLU A 156 -18.14 -7.96 -24.18
C GLU A 156 -17.24 -8.84 -23.31
N GLY A 157 -15.92 -8.73 -23.45
CA GLY A 157 -14.96 -9.39 -22.58
C GLY A 157 -15.08 -8.91 -21.13
N ALA A 158 -15.09 -7.59 -20.93
CA ALA A 158 -15.26 -6.98 -19.62
C ALA A 158 -16.61 -7.35 -18.98
N LEU A 159 -17.71 -7.28 -19.75
CA LEU A 159 -19.05 -7.66 -19.28
C LEU A 159 -19.14 -9.14 -18.93
N SER A 160 -18.52 -10.02 -19.73
CA SER A 160 -18.49 -11.47 -19.49
C SER A 160 -17.78 -11.79 -18.17
N MET A 161 -16.60 -11.20 -17.95
CA MET A 161 -15.87 -11.34 -16.69
C MET A 161 -16.66 -10.78 -15.49
N ALA A 162 -17.29 -9.61 -15.65
CA ALA A 162 -18.09 -9.00 -14.59
C ALA A 162 -19.31 -9.87 -14.19
N LYS A 163 -19.99 -10.48 -15.18
CA LYS A 163 -21.06 -11.47 -14.94
C LYS A 163 -20.54 -12.70 -14.23
N ALA A 164 -19.38 -13.22 -14.66
CA ALA A 164 -18.74 -14.36 -14.02
C ALA A 164 -18.41 -14.06 -12.55
N ALA A 165 -17.88 -12.88 -12.25
CA ALA A 165 -17.55 -12.44 -10.90
C ALA A 165 -18.80 -12.34 -10.00
N VAL A 166 -19.87 -11.69 -10.45
CA VAL A 166 -21.12 -11.60 -9.66
C VAL A 166 -21.74 -12.97 -9.37
N ASN A 167 -21.64 -13.91 -10.31
CA ASN A 167 -22.18 -15.25 -10.14
C ASN A 167 -21.30 -16.17 -9.28
N GLY A 168 -19.98 -15.99 -9.37
CA GLY A 168 -18.99 -16.85 -8.71
C GLY A 168 -18.64 -16.42 -7.28
N LEU A 169 -18.63 -15.12 -7.01
CA LEU A 169 -18.31 -14.57 -5.69
C LEU A 169 -19.47 -14.76 -4.70
N ALA A 170 -19.13 -14.89 -3.42
CA ALA A 170 -20.13 -14.95 -2.37
C ALA A 170 -20.95 -13.65 -2.30
N LEU A 171 -22.19 -13.73 -1.83
CA LEU A 171 -23.08 -12.56 -1.74
C LEU A 171 -22.42 -11.45 -0.90
N GLY A 172 -22.29 -10.26 -1.51
CA GLY A 172 -21.68 -9.10 -0.89
C GLY A 172 -20.15 -9.15 -0.77
N GLN A 173 -19.48 -10.16 -1.35
CA GLN A 173 -18.02 -10.26 -1.39
C GLN A 173 -17.42 -9.25 -2.39
N LEU A 174 -18.08 -8.99 -3.51
CA LEU A 174 -17.71 -7.92 -4.44
C LEU A 174 -17.92 -6.54 -3.78
N SER A 175 -16.84 -5.77 -3.66
CA SER A 175 -16.88 -4.36 -3.25
C SER A 175 -16.91 -3.41 -4.44
N ALA A 176 -16.08 -3.66 -5.46
CA ALA A 176 -15.98 -2.77 -6.61
C ALA A 176 -15.45 -3.48 -7.85
N PHE A 177 -15.72 -2.89 -9.02
CA PHE A 177 -14.98 -3.15 -10.24
C PHE A 177 -14.03 -1.99 -10.53
N GLU A 178 -12.89 -2.29 -11.15
CA GLU A 178 -12.06 -1.35 -11.91
C GLU A 178 -12.16 -1.72 -13.40
N LEU A 179 -12.01 -0.76 -14.30
CA LEU A 179 -11.91 -1.01 -15.74
C LEU A 179 -10.53 -0.53 -16.18
N GLY A 180 -9.65 -1.49 -16.45
CA GLY A 180 -8.25 -1.26 -16.75
C GLY A 180 -7.37 -1.13 -15.51
N ASN A 181 -6.10 -1.46 -15.71
CA ASN A 181 -4.99 -1.18 -14.81
C ASN A 181 -4.03 -0.20 -15.50
N GLU A 182 -3.79 0.95 -14.89
CA GLU A 182 -2.89 1.98 -15.41
C GLU A 182 -3.18 2.40 -16.86
N PRO A 183 -4.45 2.78 -17.18
CA PRO A 183 -4.82 3.20 -18.53
C PRO A 183 -4.07 4.45 -19.01
N ASP A 184 -3.46 5.21 -18.10
CA ASP A 184 -2.54 6.31 -18.39
C ASP A 184 -1.22 5.86 -19.03
N GLN A 185 -0.88 4.57 -18.93
CA GLN A 185 0.33 3.96 -19.49
C GLN A 185 0.06 3.17 -20.79
N TYR A 186 -1.19 3.07 -21.25
CA TYR A 186 -1.51 2.30 -22.45
C TYR A 186 -0.91 2.91 -23.73
N PRO A 187 -0.57 2.08 -24.74
CA PRO A 187 -0.09 2.56 -26.04
C PRO A 187 -1.06 3.49 -26.79
N ILE A 188 -2.36 3.40 -26.51
CA ILE A 188 -3.39 4.28 -27.11
C ILE A 188 -3.34 5.71 -26.54
N SER A 189 -2.57 5.94 -25.46
CA SER A 189 -2.33 7.25 -24.84
C SER A 189 -3.62 8.00 -24.53
N PHE A 190 -4.42 7.47 -23.61
CA PHE A 190 -5.66 8.12 -23.21
C PHE A 190 -5.43 9.53 -22.62
N THR A 191 -6.16 10.50 -23.14
CA THR A 191 -6.49 11.73 -22.41
C THR A 191 -7.62 11.47 -21.41
N PRO A 192 -7.83 12.36 -20.42
CA PRO A 192 -9.00 12.27 -19.52
C PRO A 192 -10.32 12.11 -20.27
N GLN A 193 -10.57 12.91 -21.31
CA GLN A 193 -11.82 12.83 -22.07
C GLN A 193 -11.98 11.51 -22.82
N THR A 194 -10.96 11.11 -23.59
CA THR A 194 -11.01 9.86 -24.39
C THR A 194 -11.11 8.62 -23.51
N TYR A 195 -10.51 8.64 -22.32
CA TYR A 195 -10.70 7.58 -21.33
C TYR A 195 -12.15 7.52 -20.88
N VAL A 196 -12.73 8.65 -20.45
CA VAL A 196 -14.11 8.70 -19.95
C VAL A 196 -15.14 8.35 -21.03
N ASP A 197 -14.91 8.76 -22.28
CA ASP A 197 -15.77 8.41 -23.42
C ASP A 197 -15.88 6.88 -23.63
N THR A 198 -14.88 6.12 -23.17
CA THR A 198 -14.87 4.65 -23.18
C THR A 198 -15.34 4.06 -21.85
N TRP A 199 -14.71 4.50 -20.75
CA TRP A 199 -14.86 3.96 -19.41
C TRP A 199 -16.29 4.11 -18.87
N GLU A 200 -16.88 5.30 -19.04
CA GLU A 200 -18.15 5.63 -18.41
C GLU A 200 -19.32 4.82 -19.00
N PRO A 201 -19.49 4.74 -20.34
CA PRO A 201 -20.56 3.92 -20.91
C PRO A 201 -20.42 2.44 -20.53
N TRP A 202 -19.19 1.95 -20.38
CA TRP A 202 -18.95 0.57 -19.94
C TRP A 202 -19.37 0.37 -18.49
N ALA A 203 -18.94 1.23 -17.58
CA ALA A 203 -19.30 1.17 -16.17
C ALA A 203 -20.82 1.25 -15.96
N HIS A 204 -21.49 2.17 -16.68
CA HIS A 204 -22.94 2.29 -16.68
C HIS A 204 -23.63 1.04 -17.21
N ASN A 205 -23.27 0.57 -18.41
CA ASN A 205 -23.95 -0.55 -19.03
C ASN A 205 -23.69 -1.88 -18.28
N ILE A 206 -22.50 -2.08 -17.70
CA ILE A 206 -22.23 -3.20 -16.80
C ILE A 206 -23.10 -3.09 -15.54
N SER A 207 -23.23 -1.89 -14.95
CA SER A 207 -24.10 -1.68 -13.79
C SER A 207 -25.55 -2.06 -14.10
N LEU A 208 -26.09 -1.66 -15.25
CA LEU A 208 -27.44 -2.03 -15.69
C LEU A 208 -27.57 -3.54 -15.93
N ALA A 209 -26.63 -4.14 -16.66
CA ALA A 209 -26.66 -5.56 -17.01
C ALA A 209 -26.59 -6.47 -15.78
N LEU A 210 -25.92 -6.03 -14.72
CA LEU A 210 -25.79 -6.76 -13.46
C LEU A 210 -26.83 -6.34 -12.41
N GLY A 211 -27.66 -5.33 -12.70
CA GLY A 211 -28.63 -4.79 -11.74
C GLY A 211 -28.00 -4.17 -10.49
N LEU A 212 -26.80 -3.57 -10.61
CA LEU A 212 -26.11 -2.93 -9.50
C LEU A 212 -26.87 -1.67 -9.09
N ARG A 213 -27.35 -1.63 -7.84
CA ARG A 213 -28.21 -0.55 -7.32
C ARG A 213 -27.45 0.57 -6.62
N LYS A 214 -26.14 0.43 -6.47
CA LYS A 214 -25.27 1.39 -5.80
C LYS A 214 -24.01 1.62 -6.64
N PRO A 215 -23.34 2.76 -6.50
CA PRO A 215 -22.05 2.99 -7.13
C PRO A 215 -21.07 1.87 -6.76
N THR A 216 -20.58 1.14 -7.76
CA THR A 216 -19.76 -0.08 -7.59
C THR A 216 -18.46 0.00 -8.40
N PHE A 217 -18.17 1.12 -9.04
CA PHE A 217 -16.92 1.29 -9.78
C PHE A 217 -15.89 2.14 -9.01
N ARG A 218 -14.62 1.75 -9.15
CA ARG A 218 -13.43 2.54 -8.85
C ARG A 218 -12.89 3.10 -10.15
N VAL A 219 -12.84 4.43 -10.25
CA VAL A 219 -12.34 5.13 -11.44
C VAL A 219 -10.82 5.30 -11.41
N ALA A 220 -10.24 5.46 -12.60
CA ALA A 220 -8.82 5.71 -12.91
C ALA A 220 -7.92 4.47 -12.81
N ALA A 221 -7.61 3.99 -11.61
CA ALA A 221 -6.57 2.97 -11.38
C ALA A 221 -5.24 3.33 -12.07
N THR A 222 -4.87 4.61 -12.03
CA THR A 222 -3.75 5.21 -12.78
C THR A 222 -2.46 5.27 -11.97
N ALA A 223 -1.29 5.21 -12.62
CA ALA A 223 0.02 5.24 -11.96
C ALA A 223 0.82 6.54 -12.12
N ILE A 224 0.25 7.54 -12.77
CA ILE A 224 0.94 8.81 -12.98
C ILE A 224 1.08 9.64 -11.69
N ASP A 225 2.34 9.92 -11.32
CA ASP A 225 2.66 10.81 -10.20
C ASP A 225 2.07 12.22 -10.43
N PRO A 226 1.44 12.86 -9.42
CA PRO A 226 0.98 14.23 -9.51
C PRO A 226 2.15 15.20 -9.73
N LEU A 227 1.92 16.21 -10.57
CA LEU A 227 2.91 17.28 -10.78
C LEU A 227 2.93 18.29 -9.63
N TRP A 228 4.11 18.85 -9.36
CA TRP A 228 4.30 19.95 -8.41
C TRP A 228 4.80 21.24 -9.11
N PRO A 229 4.31 22.43 -8.72
CA PRO A 229 3.12 22.66 -7.91
C PRO A 229 1.87 22.13 -8.60
N TYR A 230 0.83 21.77 -7.83
CA TYR A 230 -0.36 21.07 -8.34
C TYR A 230 -1.14 21.83 -9.43
N ASN A 231 -0.88 23.11 -9.60
CA ASN A 231 -1.47 23.97 -10.62
C ASN A 231 -0.51 24.26 -11.80
N THR A 232 0.60 23.52 -11.91
CA THR A 232 1.55 23.67 -13.00
C THR A 232 0.90 23.34 -14.35
N PRO A 233 1.29 24.00 -15.46
CA PRO A 233 0.78 23.66 -16.78
C PRO A 233 0.92 22.17 -17.08
N GLY A 234 -0.18 21.54 -17.49
CA GLY A 234 -0.24 20.11 -17.80
C GLY A 234 -0.78 19.22 -16.67
N ALA A 235 -0.88 19.71 -15.43
CA ALA A 235 -1.41 18.91 -14.31
C ALA A 235 -2.84 18.42 -14.57
N SER A 236 -3.72 19.28 -15.08
CA SER A 236 -5.11 18.92 -15.44
C SER A 236 -5.22 17.99 -16.65
N SER A 237 -4.14 17.82 -17.42
CA SER A 237 -4.09 16.95 -18.59
C SER A 237 -3.66 15.52 -18.24
N GLN A 238 -3.12 15.30 -17.04
CA GLN A 238 -2.83 13.94 -16.55
C GLN A 238 -4.14 13.18 -16.40
N LEU A 239 -4.22 11.96 -16.92
CA LEU A 239 -5.31 11.05 -16.59
C LEU A 239 -5.15 10.62 -15.14
N ASP A 240 -6.04 11.11 -14.28
CA ASP A 240 -6.06 10.85 -12.85
C ASP A 240 -7.52 10.84 -12.35
N CYS A 241 -7.72 10.63 -11.05
CA CYS A 241 -9.08 10.58 -10.51
C CYS A 241 -9.83 11.89 -10.66
N VAL A 242 -9.16 13.03 -10.51
CA VAL A 242 -9.78 14.36 -10.58
C VAL A 242 -10.15 14.71 -12.01
N SER A 243 -9.25 14.48 -12.96
CA SER A 243 -9.47 14.79 -14.36
C SER A 243 -10.50 13.84 -14.98
N ALA A 244 -10.52 12.56 -14.61
CA ALA A 244 -11.57 11.62 -15.03
C ALA A 244 -12.95 12.03 -14.49
N LEU A 245 -13.05 12.41 -13.21
CA LEU A 245 -14.32 12.92 -12.65
C LEU A 245 -14.77 14.20 -13.35
N ALA A 246 -13.85 15.15 -13.59
CA ALA A 246 -14.13 16.40 -14.30
C ALA A 246 -14.58 16.17 -15.75
N ALA A 247 -14.05 15.14 -16.41
CA ALA A 247 -14.44 14.73 -17.76
C ALA A 247 -15.80 13.99 -17.81
N GLY A 248 -16.41 13.71 -16.66
CA GLY A 248 -17.76 13.16 -16.58
C GLY A 248 -17.82 11.66 -16.24
N ALA A 249 -16.76 11.06 -15.69
CA ALA A 249 -16.75 9.64 -15.33
C ALA A 249 -17.90 9.22 -14.40
N ASN A 250 -18.47 10.15 -13.62
CA ASN A 250 -19.57 9.87 -12.71
C ASN A 250 -20.93 10.47 -13.14
N LYS A 251 -21.14 10.78 -14.42
CA LYS A 251 -22.40 11.42 -14.86
C LYS A 251 -23.64 10.54 -14.57
N ASP A 252 -23.50 9.21 -14.65
CA ASP A 252 -24.58 8.26 -14.35
C ASP A 252 -24.47 7.65 -12.92
N HIS A 253 -23.74 8.30 -12.02
CA HIS A 253 -23.63 7.94 -10.59
C HIS A 253 -23.15 6.50 -10.32
N VAL A 254 -22.22 5.99 -11.13
CA VAL A 254 -21.66 4.63 -11.01
C VAL A 254 -20.38 4.55 -10.17
N VAL A 255 -19.70 5.69 -9.95
CA VAL A 255 -18.42 5.78 -9.24
C VAL A 255 -18.67 5.88 -7.73
N GLY A 256 -18.22 4.86 -6.99
CA GLY A 256 -18.29 4.85 -5.52
C GLY A 256 -17.01 5.35 -4.85
N SER A 257 -15.89 5.23 -5.55
CA SER A 257 -14.58 5.68 -5.09
C SER A 257 -13.63 5.79 -6.28
N CYS A 258 -12.42 6.25 -6.04
CA CYS A 258 -11.35 6.33 -7.01
C CYS A 258 -10.13 5.56 -6.50
N SER A 259 -9.20 5.30 -7.42
CA SER A 259 -8.00 4.49 -7.20
C SER A 259 -6.83 5.10 -7.97
N GLU A 260 -5.74 5.43 -7.28
CA GLU A 260 -4.45 5.75 -7.93
C GLU A 260 -3.36 4.83 -7.38
N HIS A 261 -2.29 4.64 -8.15
CA HIS A 261 -1.17 3.80 -7.80
C HIS A 261 0.06 4.65 -7.50
N THR A 262 0.97 4.13 -6.68
CA THR A 262 2.17 4.88 -6.30
C THR A 262 3.36 3.98 -5.97
N TYR A 263 4.53 4.34 -6.51
CA TYR A 263 5.81 3.73 -6.22
C TYR A 263 6.87 4.82 -6.11
N GLN A 264 7.38 5.06 -4.89
CA GLN A 264 8.28 6.19 -4.63
C GLN A 264 9.60 6.13 -5.41
N TYR A 265 10.06 4.92 -5.73
CA TYR A 265 11.27 4.67 -6.49
C TYR A 265 11.00 3.69 -7.64
N SER A 266 12.00 3.48 -8.48
CA SER A 266 11.88 2.60 -9.63
C SER A 266 13.21 1.94 -10.00
N VAL A 267 13.15 0.72 -10.51
CA VAL A 267 14.28 0.06 -11.20
C VAL A 267 14.02 -0.14 -12.70
N CYS A 268 13.02 0.54 -13.26
CA CYS A 268 12.68 0.42 -14.67
C CYS A 268 13.77 1.02 -15.60
N ASP A 269 14.64 1.88 -15.08
CA ASP A 269 15.80 2.43 -15.80
C ASP A 269 17.02 2.65 -14.87
N PRO A 270 18.24 2.80 -15.43
CA PRO A 270 19.46 2.94 -14.65
C PRO A 270 19.52 4.17 -13.73
N GLU A 271 18.92 5.30 -14.12
CA GLU A 271 18.97 6.55 -13.35
C GLU A 271 18.17 6.39 -12.05
N ARG A 272 16.91 5.95 -12.15
CA ARG A 272 16.07 5.69 -10.98
C ARG A 272 16.60 4.53 -10.13
N THR A 273 17.21 3.52 -10.76
CA THR A 273 17.86 2.41 -10.05
C THR A 273 18.97 2.88 -9.11
N ALA A 274 19.73 3.90 -9.49
CA ALA A 274 20.86 4.41 -8.70
C ALA A 274 20.41 5.04 -7.37
N VAL A 275 19.19 5.61 -7.33
CA VAL A 275 18.63 6.26 -6.14
C VAL A 275 17.67 5.38 -5.35
N ALA A 276 17.22 4.25 -5.89
CA ALA A 276 16.47 3.23 -5.16
C ALA A 276 17.38 2.50 -4.16
N ILE A 277 17.73 3.13 -3.03
CA ILE A 277 18.62 2.56 -2.00
C ILE A 277 18.02 2.77 -0.61
N LEU A 278 18.38 1.91 0.36
CA LEU A 278 17.86 1.99 1.74
C LEU A 278 17.99 3.37 2.38
N PRO A 279 19.13 4.09 2.29
CA PRO A 279 19.26 5.46 2.81
C PRO A 279 18.25 6.46 2.26
N ASN A 280 17.78 6.23 1.04
CA ASN A 280 16.78 7.10 0.43
C ASN A 280 15.37 6.67 0.83
N LEU A 281 15.11 5.37 0.85
CA LEU A 281 13.82 4.78 1.18
C LEU A 281 13.42 5.01 2.64
N VAL A 282 14.32 4.75 3.59
CA VAL A 282 14.02 4.80 5.03
C VAL A 282 14.21 6.24 5.53
N ASN A 283 13.37 7.16 5.05
CA ASN A 283 13.39 8.57 5.41
C ASN A 283 11.98 9.18 5.35
N HIS A 284 11.47 9.59 6.51
CA HIS A 284 10.13 10.16 6.63
C HIS A 284 9.95 11.45 5.84
N THR A 285 10.96 12.34 5.84
CA THR A 285 10.92 13.58 5.09
C THR A 285 10.64 13.35 3.61
N ARG A 286 11.39 12.45 3.00
CA ARG A 286 11.24 12.14 1.57
C ARG A 286 9.93 11.43 1.25
N LEU A 287 9.50 10.53 2.14
CA LEU A 287 8.20 9.86 2.01
C LEU A 287 7.06 10.89 2.02
N ALA A 288 7.08 11.79 3.00
CA ALA A 288 6.01 12.74 3.21
C ALA A 288 5.96 13.79 2.09
N GLU A 289 7.13 14.28 1.64
CA GLU A 289 7.25 15.14 0.45
C GLU A 289 6.66 14.48 -0.80
N TYR A 290 6.87 13.18 -0.98
CA TYR A 290 6.31 12.43 -2.12
C TYR A 290 4.80 12.24 -2.01
N LEU A 291 4.28 11.80 -0.86
CA LEU A 291 2.83 11.57 -0.68
C LEU A 291 2.03 12.88 -0.59
N ASP A 292 2.65 14.00 -0.23
CA ASP A 292 2.01 15.32 -0.23
C ASP A 292 1.54 15.77 -1.61
N LEU A 293 2.14 15.23 -2.68
CA LEU A 293 1.71 15.46 -4.06
C LEU A 293 0.24 15.08 -4.28
N TRP A 294 -0.28 14.10 -3.52
CA TRP A 294 -1.66 13.63 -3.64
C TRP A 294 -2.69 14.45 -2.88
N GLN A 295 -2.30 15.31 -1.93
CA GLN A 295 -3.28 16.01 -1.08
C GLN A 295 -4.35 16.79 -1.87
N PRO A 296 -4.02 17.56 -2.92
CA PRO A 296 -5.03 18.25 -3.72
C PRO A 296 -6.03 17.28 -4.39
N ARG A 297 -5.54 16.14 -4.89
CA ARG A 297 -6.38 15.09 -5.48
C ARG A 297 -7.28 14.44 -4.44
N ILE A 298 -6.73 14.08 -3.28
CA ILE A 298 -7.48 13.50 -2.15
C ILE A 298 -8.62 14.44 -1.73
N ILE A 299 -8.34 15.73 -1.54
CA ILE A 299 -9.35 16.73 -1.16
C ILE A 299 -10.45 16.83 -2.22
N SER A 300 -10.07 16.97 -3.48
CA SER A 300 -11.01 17.12 -4.60
C SER A 300 -11.93 15.90 -4.75
N VAL A 301 -11.37 14.69 -4.73
CA VAL A 301 -12.17 13.45 -4.84
C VAL A 301 -13.11 13.32 -3.65
N ARG A 302 -12.65 13.57 -2.42
CA ARG A 302 -13.49 13.46 -1.22
C ARG A 302 -14.65 14.44 -1.22
N GLN A 303 -14.45 15.65 -1.76
CA GLN A 303 -15.51 16.64 -1.94
C GLN A 303 -16.57 16.19 -2.96
N GLN A 304 -16.16 15.46 -4.00
CA GLN A 304 -17.06 15.03 -5.08
C GLN A 304 -17.78 13.71 -4.78
N LEU A 305 -17.12 12.76 -4.11
CA LEU A 305 -17.61 11.38 -3.93
C LEU A 305 -17.86 11.00 -2.47
N GLY A 306 -17.38 11.77 -1.49
CA GLY A 306 -17.57 11.53 -0.06
C GLY A 306 -16.28 11.19 0.69
N GLU A 307 -16.37 11.05 2.00
CA GLU A 307 -15.18 10.94 2.86
C GLU A 307 -14.35 9.67 2.63
N ASP A 308 -14.92 8.56 2.17
CA ASP A 308 -14.18 7.29 2.04
C ASP A 308 -13.81 6.95 0.58
N SER A 309 -13.67 7.97 -0.27
CA SER A 309 -13.66 7.79 -1.72
C SER A 309 -12.28 7.74 -2.36
N PHE A 310 -11.19 8.06 -1.64
CA PHE A 310 -9.83 8.03 -2.21
C PHE A 310 -9.05 6.81 -1.69
N ASN A 311 -8.69 5.91 -2.59
CA ASN A 311 -7.88 4.73 -2.30
C ASN A 311 -6.56 4.78 -3.07
N ILE A 312 -5.51 4.20 -2.48
CA ILE A 312 -4.31 3.83 -3.22
C ILE A 312 -4.43 2.36 -3.59
N GLY A 313 -4.92 2.07 -4.79
CA GLY A 313 -5.29 0.71 -5.23
C GLY A 313 -4.12 -0.21 -5.56
N GLU A 314 -2.93 0.36 -5.69
CA GLU A 314 -1.70 -0.40 -5.84
C GLU A 314 -0.54 0.45 -5.33
N TYR A 315 0.31 -0.11 -4.48
CA TYR A 315 1.53 0.58 -4.11
C TYR A 315 2.63 -0.38 -3.67
N ASN A 316 3.86 0.08 -3.84
CA ASN A 316 5.02 -0.47 -3.16
C ASN A 316 6.20 0.52 -3.18
N SER A 317 7.36 0.14 -2.67
CA SER A 317 8.50 1.07 -2.57
C SER A 317 9.17 1.37 -3.89
N VAL A 318 9.40 0.33 -4.69
CA VAL A 318 10.20 0.38 -5.91
C VAL A 318 9.42 -0.34 -7.01
N SER A 319 9.03 0.37 -8.07
CA SER A 319 8.35 -0.22 -9.23
C SER A 319 9.25 -1.13 -10.06
N CYS A 320 8.67 -1.86 -11.02
CA CYS A 320 9.34 -2.92 -11.78
C CYS A 320 9.87 -4.04 -10.86
N SER A 321 8.94 -4.71 -10.17
CA SER A 321 9.20 -5.88 -9.30
C SER A 321 10.13 -5.67 -8.09
N GLY A 322 10.41 -4.42 -7.72
CA GLY A 322 11.23 -4.13 -6.55
C GLY A 322 12.73 -4.31 -6.79
N LYS A 323 13.52 -3.95 -5.78
CA LYS A 323 14.98 -4.07 -5.81
C LYS A 323 15.47 -4.96 -4.68
N ASP A 324 16.24 -5.99 -5.00
CA ASP A 324 16.91 -6.84 -4.02
C ASP A 324 17.83 -6.03 -3.10
N GLY A 325 17.84 -6.38 -1.82
CA GLY A 325 18.55 -5.64 -0.76
C GLY A 325 17.92 -4.29 -0.41
N VAL A 326 16.74 -3.97 -0.96
CA VAL A 326 15.97 -2.76 -0.62
C VAL A 326 14.52 -3.14 -0.32
N SER A 327 13.78 -3.62 -1.32
CA SER A 327 12.35 -3.92 -1.23
C SER A 327 12.00 -5.17 -0.42
N ASN A 328 12.95 -6.09 -0.24
CA ASN A 328 12.79 -7.33 0.54
C ASN A 328 13.36 -7.23 1.97
N THR A 329 13.67 -6.04 2.46
CA THR A 329 14.41 -5.85 3.72
C THR A 329 13.52 -5.38 4.88
N PHE A 330 14.05 -5.34 6.10
CA PHE A 330 13.37 -4.70 7.23
C PHE A 330 13.26 -3.17 7.06
N GLY A 331 14.13 -2.54 6.28
CA GLY A 331 13.98 -1.15 5.87
C GLY A 331 12.69 -0.92 5.07
N GLN A 332 12.32 -1.86 4.19
CA GLN A 332 11.00 -1.87 3.54
C GLN A 332 9.87 -1.92 4.57
N ALA A 333 10.01 -2.75 5.61
CA ALA A 333 8.99 -2.87 6.65
C ALA A 333 8.74 -1.53 7.33
N LEU A 334 9.81 -0.82 7.72
CA LEU A 334 9.69 0.52 8.32
C LEU A 334 9.07 1.54 7.35
N TRP A 335 9.48 1.50 6.07
CA TRP A 335 8.89 2.35 5.03
C TRP A 335 7.39 2.07 4.82
N LEU A 336 6.97 0.81 4.75
CA LEU A 336 5.56 0.43 4.62
C LEU A 336 4.73 0.90 5.82
N LEU A 337 5.27 0.74 7.03
CA LEU A 337 4.62 1.21 8.25
C LEU A 337 4.40 2.72 8.19
N ASP A 338 5.45 3.47 7.87
CA ASP A 338 5.38 4.94 7.77
C ASP A 338 4.45 5.38 6.63
N THR A 339 4.50 4.73 5.47
CA THR A 339 3.63 5.00 4.31
C THR A 339 2.15 4.87 4.67
N ILE A 340 1.76 3.77 5.32
CA ILE A 340 0.35 3.53 5.69
C ILE A 340 -0.12 4.57 6.72
N LEU A 341 0.70 4.86 7.73
CA LEU A 341 0.36 5.84 8.77
C LEU A 341 0.33 7.27 8.20
N TYR A 342 1.26 7.63 7.33
CA TYR A 342 1.31 8.94 6.73
C TYR A 342 0.14 9.17 5.76
N ALA A 343 -0.06 8.25 4.80
CA ALA A 343 -1.15 8.31 3.83
C ALA A 343 -2.52 8.40 4.51
N SER A 344 -2.75 7.60 5.56
CA SER A 344 -3.99 7.65 6.32
C SER A 344 -4.16 8.96 7.09
N SER A 345 -3.08 9.56 7.58
CA SER A 345 -3.13 10.89 8.20
C SER A 345 -3.56 11.98 7.22
N ILE A 346 -3.20 11.86 5.94
CA ILE A 346 -3.63 12.76 4.86
C ILE A 346 -4.89 12.28 4.14
N ASN A 347 -5.71 11.47 4.81
CA ASN A 347 -7.08 11.10 4.41
C ASN A 347 -7.20 10.09 3.26
N VAL A 348 -6.16 9.29 3.00
CA VAL A 348 -6.29 8.06 2.19
C VAL A 348 -7.10 7.01 2.96
N THR A 349 -8.08 6.42 2.30
CA THR A 349 -9.07 5.53 2.94
C THR A 349 -8.53 4.12 3.16
N LYS A 350 -7.94 3.54 2.11
CA LYS A 350 -7.33 2.20 2.08
C LYS A 350 -6.14 2.20 1.13
N LEU A 351 -5.15 1.37 1.45
CA LEU A 351 -3.97 1.12 0.64
C LEU A 351 -3.87 -0.36 0.32
N TYR A 352 -3.54 -0.71 -0.92
CA TYR A 352 -3.48 -2.10 -1.40
C TYR A 352 -2.05 -2.42 -1.84
N MET A 353 -1.28 -3.07 -0.96
CA MET A 353 0.13 -3.35 -1.22
C MET A 353 0.26 -4.46 -2.26
N HIS A 354 1.01 -4.18 -3.32
CA HIS A 354 1.04 -5.04 -4.48
C HIS A 354 1.86 -6.32 -4.25
N GLN A 355 1.34 -7.43 -4.76
CA GLN A 355 1.90 -8.77 -4.74
C GLN A 355 1.85 -9.36 -6.15
N GLY A 356 2.84 -10.16 -6.53
CA GLY A 356 2.80 -10.90 -7.79
C GLY A 356 4.18 -11.09 -8.39
N GLY A 357 4.22 -11.30 -9.71
CA GLY A 357 5.46 -11.38 -10.47
C GLY A 357 5.46 -10.41 -11.66
N PRO A 358 6.62 -10.14 -12.26
CA PRO A 358 6.72 -9.29 -13.42
C PRO A 358 6.02 -9.91 -14.63
N LEU A 359 5.38 -9.08 -15.42
CA LEU A 359 5.14 -9.38 -16.84
C LEU A 359 6.36 -9.01 -17.67
N ALA A 360 6.49 -9.66 -18.82
CA ALA A 360 7.48 -9.31 -19.83
C ALA A 360 7.45 -7.83 -20.23
N LEU A 361 6.27 -7.21 -20.18
CA LEU A 361 6.06 -5.82 -20.60
C LEU A 361 6.64 -4.77 -19.64
N GLN A 362 7.01 -5.14 -18.40
CA GLN A 362 7.43 -4.18 -17.38
C GLN A 362 8.91 -3.76 -17.48
N SER A 363 9.78 -4.60 -18.03
CA SER A 363 11.21 -4.24 -18.17
C SER A 363 11.95 -5.16 -19.13
N SER A 364 12.71 -4.56 -20.06
CA SER A 364 13.55 -5.30 -20.99
C SER A 364 14.68 -6.12 -20.34
N THR A 365 15.00 -5.83 -19.07
CA THR A 365 16.05 -6.53 -18.30
C THR A 365 15.47 -7.57 -17.33
N GLN A 366 14.22 -7.41 -16.90
CA GLN A 366 13.51 -8.40 -16.06
C GLN A 366 12.64 -9.37 -16.86
N LEU A 367 12.57 -9.16 -18.19
CA LEU A 367 11.81 -9.87 -19.23
C LEU A 367 11.78 -11.42 -19.17
N ASN A 368 12.64 -12.07 -18.38
CA ASN A 368 12.89 -13.51 -18.48
C ASN A 368 12.77 -14.28 -17.15
N HIS A 369 12.25 -13.66 -16.10
CA HIS A 369 12.27 -14.25 -14.76
C HIS A 369 10.85 -14.40 -14.22
N GLY A 370 10.22 -15.55 -14.49
CA GLY A 370 8.94 -15.98 -13.90
C GLY A 370 9.04 -16.23 -12.38
N GLY A 371 9.52 -15.24 -11.64
CA GLY A 371 9.65 -15.23 -10.19
C GLY A 371 8.81 -14.12 -9.57
N LEU A 372 8.54 -14.26 -8.29
CA LEU A 372 7.77 -13.30 -7.50
C LEU A 372 8.57 -12.03 -7.21
N SER A 373 7.92 -10.88 -7.11
CA SER A 373 8.56 -9.58 -6.97
C SER A 373 9.27 -9.43 -5.62
N PHE A 374 10.42 -8.75 -5.59
CA PHE A 374 11.20 -8.55 -4.35
C PHE A 374 10.45 -7.78 -3.27
N TYR A 375 9.39 -7.06 -3.64
CA TYR A 375 8.56 -6.34 -2.69
C TYR A 375 7.42 -7.17 -2.10
N ASP A 376 7.22 -8.41 -2.56
CA ASP A 376 6.15 -9.27 -2.06
C ASP A 376 6.31 -9.49 -0.57
N MET A 377 5.18 -9.57 0.12
CA MET A 377 5.18 -9.70 1.57
C MET A 377 5.46 -11.13 2.01
N TRP A 378 5.19 -12.10 1.14
CA TRP A 378 5.61 -13.49 1.27
C TRP A 378 5.71 -14.13 -0.12
N TYR A 379 6.57 -15.13 -0.23
CA TYR A 379 6.56 -16.06 -1.36
C TYR A 379 5.72 -17.28 -0.99
N PRO A 380 4.53 -17.46 -1.59
CA PRO A 380 3.64 -18.60 -1.33
C PRO A 380 4.22 -19.92 -1.85
N VAL A 381 5.10 -19.86 -2.85
CA VAL A 381 5.76 -21.00 -3.49
C VAL A 381 7.25 -20.71 -3.69
N GLN A 382 8.02 -21.73 -4.06
CA GLN A 382 9.41 -21.55 -4.50
C GLN A 382 9.41 -20.76 -5.81
N SER A 383 10.17 -19.66 -5.86
CA SER A 383 10.36 -18.87 -7.07
C SER A 383 11.86 -18.69 -7.39
N GLN A 384 12.16 -18.03 -8.51
CA GLN A 384 13.55 -17.69 -8.86
C GLN A 384 14.17 -16.70 -7.87
N ASN A 385 13.36 -15.83 -7.27
CA ASN A 385 13.83 -14.79 -6.34
C ASN A 385 13.92 -15.27 -4.89
N GLY A 386 13.53 -16.52 -4.60
CA GLY A 386 13.75 -17.13 -3.29
C GLY A 386 12.82 -18.30 -2.96
N PRO A 387 13.08 -18.98 -1.84
CA PRO A 387 12.21 -20.04 -1.34
C PRO A 387 10.91 -19.52 -0.77
N ILE A 388 10.00 -20.44 -0.43
CA ILE A 388 8.81 -20.13 0.38
C ILE A 388 9.27 -19.43 1.65
N GLN A 389 8.87 -18.17 1.84
CA GLN A 389 9.28 -17.36 2.97
C GLN A 389 8.33 -16.18 3.18
N VAL A 390 8.32 -15.65 4.40
CA VAL A 390 7.65 -14.39 4.73
C VAL A 390 8.72 -13.32 4.84
N MET A 391 8.49 -12.18 4.19
CA MET A 391 9.42 -11.06 4.23
C MET A 391 9.23 -10.23 5.51
N PRO A 392 10.27 -9.48 5.95
CA PRO A 392 10.19 -8.57 7.10
C PRO A 392 8.98 -7.63 7.07
N SER A 393 8.57 -7.20 5.88
CA SER A 393 7.40 -6.35 5.60
C SER A 393 6.09 -6.81 6.25
N TYR A 394 5.88 -8.12 6.42
CA TYR A 394 4.66 -8.65 7.05
C TYR A 394 4.48 -8.15 8.49
N ALA A 395 5.58 -7.95 9.21
CA ALA A 395 5.51 -7.51 10.60
C ALA A 395 4.98 -6.06 10.74
N SER A 396 5.08 -5.24 9.70
CA SER A 396 4.45 -3.91 9.65
C SER A 396 2.93 -4.01 9.54
N TYR A 397 2.40 -5.00 8.82
CA TYR A 397 0.97 -5.23 8.75
C TYR A 397 0.40 -5.71 10.09
N LEU A 398 1.16 -6.50 10.86
CA LEU A 398 0.80 -6.84 12.24
C LEU A 398 0.78 -5.60 13.16
N PHE A 399 1.76 -4.68 13.00
CA PHE A 399 1.78 -3.41 13.72
C PHE A 399 0.51 -2.60 13.41
N ILE A 400 0.17 -2.41 12.13
CA ILE A 400 -1.02 -1.67 11.71
C ILE A 400 -2.29 -2.34 12.24
N ALA A 401 -2.42 -3.67 12.09
CA ALA A 401 -3.58 -4.42 12.56
C ALA A 401 -3.81 -4.28 14.07
N GLU A 402 -2.75 -4.31 14.88
CA GLU A 402 -2.84 -4.10 16.33
C GLU A 402 -3.12 -2.62 16.69
N THR A 403 -2.61 -1.69 15.89
CA THR A 403 -2.87 -0.26 16.02
C THR A 403 -4.35 0.05 15.81
N LEU A 404 -4.96 -0.53 14.78
CA LEU A 404 -6.41 -0.44 14.55
C LEU A 404 -7.18 -1.19 15.65
N GLY A 405 -6.76 -2.44 15.93
CA GLY A 405 -7.58 -3.37 16.70
C GLY A 405 -8.98 -3.47 16.09
N GLN A 406 -9.99 -3.69 16.92
CA GLN A 406 -11.39 -3.77 16.47
C GLN A 406 -12.10 -2.40 16.44
N SER A 407 -11.36 -1.30 16.52
CA SER A 407 -11.96 0.05 16.52
C SER A 407 -12.49 0.41 15.14
N LYS A 408 -13.64 1.09 15.11
CA LYS A 408 -14.24 1.69 13.90
C LYS A 408 -14.29 3.21 13.95
N THR A 409 -13.66 3.77 14.98
CA THR A 409 -13.78 5.18 15.39
C THR A 409 -12.42 5.80 15.70
N LEU A 410 -11.34 5.05 15.40
CA LEU A 410 -9.95 5.44 15.57
C LEU A 410 -9.58 6.48 14.51
N ARG A 411 -9.02 7.61 14.93
CA ARG A 411 -8.53 8.68 14.05
C ARG A 411 -7.03 8.84 14.27
N ILE A 412 -6.29 9.24 13.23
CA ILE A 412 -4.83 9.41 13.30
C ILE A 412 -4.43 10.86 13.03
N SER A 413 -3.33 11.29 13.65
CA SER A 413 -2.58 12.48 13.25
C SER A 413 -1.09 12.21 13.32
N ASN A 414 -0.32 12.79 12.39
CA ASN A 414 1.13 12.89 12.53
C ASN A 414 1.45 13.96 13.60
N ILE A 415 2.12 13.56 14.68
CA ILE A 415 2.49 14.43 15.82
C ILE A 415 3.88 15.03 15.60
N PHE A 416 4.82 14.23 15.11
CA PHE A 416 6.18 14.66 14.79
C PHE A 416 6.59 14.08 13.44
N PRO A 417 7.16 14.90 12.52
CA PRO A 417 7.44 16.34 12.68
C PRO A 417 6.18 17.22 12.73
N GLY A 418 5.01 16.63 12.47
CA GLY A 418 3.72 17.31 12.51
C GLY A 418 3.39 17.97 11.18
N ARG A 419 2.15 18.39 11.01
CA ARG A 419 1.72 19.09 9.79
C ARG A 419 1.93 20.59 9.86
N GLN A 420 2.32 21.18 8.73
CA GLN A 420 2.47 22.62 8.61
C GLN A 420 1.13 23.27 8.21
N ALA A 421 1.05 24.59 8.38
CA ALA A 421 -0.19 25.34 8.11
C ALA A 421 -0.63 25.31 6.64
N ASN A 422 0.27 25.02 5.70
CA ASN A 422 -0.04 24.88 4.27
C ASN A 422 -0.55 23.47 3.90
N GLY A 423 -0.80 22.60 4.87
CA GLY A 423 -1.20 21.21 4.65
C GLY A 423 -0.03 20.27 4.32
N SER A 424 1.08 20.78 3.79
CA SER A 424 2.29 19.99 3.59
C SER A 424 2.93 19.63 4.92
N SER A 425 3.52 18.45 4.99
CA SER A 425 4.25 18.01 6.16
C SER A 425 5.67 18.55 6.17
N ILE A 426 6.40 18.65 5.04
CA ILE A 426 7.85 18.85 5.12
C ILE A 426 8.40 19.76 4.01
N THR A 427 8.93 20.91 4.42
CA THR A 427 10.14 21.44 3.83
C THR A 427 11.21 21.30 4.91
N THR A 428 12.35 20.71 4.57
CA THR A 428 13.52 20.54 5.46
C THR A 428 13.93 21.84 6.17
N ALA A 429 13.55 22.99 5.63
CA ALA A 429 13.83 24.31 6.18
C ALA A 429 13.04 24.67 7.45
N LEU A 430 11.93 23.99 7.80
CA LEU A 430 10.97 24.53 8.80
C LEU A 430 10.38 23.58 9.87
N GLY A 431 10.72 22.28 9.96
CA GLY A 431 10.02 21.42 10.96
C GLY A 431 10.70 20.14 11.45
N ASP A 432 11.36 19.37 10.58
CA ASP A 432 11.94 18.09 10.97
C ASP A 432 13.40 18.21 11.43
N SER A 433 13.58 18.41 12.74
CA SER A 433 14.91 18.46 13.36
C SER A 433 15.66 17.12 13.38
N SER A 434 15.04 16.03 12.93
CA SER A 434 15.64 14.70 12.84
C SER A 434 16.12 14.36 11.42
N ALA A 435 15.87 15.23 10.43
CA ALA A 435 16.18 14.99 9.03
C ALA A 435 15.57 13.69 8.47
N GLY A 436 14.32 13.41 8.82
CA GLY A 436 13.53 12.25 8.38
C GLY A 436 13.77 10.98 9.18
N GLN A 437 14.51 11.04 10.29
CA GLN A 437 14.88 9.86 11.07
C GLN A 437 13.87 9.49 12.15
N LEU A 438 13.06 10.42 12.63
CA LEU A 438 12.13 10.18 13.73
C LEU A 438 10.72 10.60 13.35
N VAL A 439 9.75 9.76 13.71
CA VAL A 439 8.34 10.01 13.43
C VAL A 439 7.51 9.63 14.65
N ALA A 440 6.46 10.40 14.93
CA ALA A 440 5.46 10.03 15.92
C ALA A 440 4.06 10.24 15.36
N TYR A 441 3.20 9.24 15.51
CA TYR A 441 1.78 9.30 15.20
C TYR A 441 0.96 9.11 16.47
N GLY A 442 -0.16 9.83 16.57
CA GLY A 442 -1.15 9.66 17.63
C GLY A 442 -2.45 9.07 17.10
N PHE A 443 -3.10 8.28 17.95
CA PHE A 443 -4.39 7.65 17.64
C PHE A 443 -5.41 7.95 18.73
N TRP A 444 -6.58 8.44 18.35
CA TRP A 444 -7.69 8.77 19.25
C TRP A 444 -8.93 7.97 18.84
N ASP A 445 -9.49 7.18 19.75
CA ASP A 445 -10.66 6.37 19.48
C ASP A 445 -11.94 7.04 19.99
N SER A 446 -12.70 7.72 19.12
CA SER A 446 -13.87 8.52 19.54
C SER A 446 -14.95 7.76 20.32
N ALA A 447 -14.97 6.43 20.28
CA ALA A 447 -15.88 5.62 21.12
C ALA A 447 -15.44 5.55 22.61
N GLN A 448 -14.19 5.88 22.92
CA GLN A 448 -13.67 5.86 24.29
C GLN A 448 -13.93 7.20 25.02
N PRO A 449 -14.36 7.21 26.29
CA PRO A 449 -14.68 8.45 27.02
C PRO A 449 -13.54 9.47 27.14
N SER A 450 -12.28 9.03 27.01
CA SER A 450 -11.09 9.89 27.09
C SER A 450 -10.57 10.40 25.74
N SER A 451 -11.18 9.99 24.63
CA SER A 451 -10.66 10.13 23.27
C SER A 451 -10.64 11.54 22.71
N HIS A 452 -11.40 12.47 23.28
CA HIS A 452 -11.31 13.87 22.91
C HIS A 452 -10.20 14.60 23.70
N SER A 453 -9.68 13.98 24.77
CA SER A 453 -8.71 14.61 25.67
C SER A 453 -7.29 14.06 25.55
N PHE A 454 -7.14 12.76 25.24
CA PHE A 454 -5.84 12.09 25.12
C PHE A 454 -5.90 10.99 24.05
N PRO A 455 -4.80 10.71 23.34
CA PRO A 455 -4.72 9.55 22.45
C PRO A 455 -4.81 8.25 23.24
N THR A 456 -5.35 7.20 22.62
CA THR A 456 -5.36 5.84 23.15
C THR A 456 -4.08 5.08 22.82
N LYS A 457 -3.42 5.44 21.72
CA LYS A 457 -2.16 4.83 21.28
C LYS A 457 -1.22 5.88 20.66
N LEU A 458 0.08 5.58 20.67
CA LEU A 458 1.10 6.29 19.88
C LEU A 458 1.92 5.28 19.09
N ALA A 459 2.30 5.62 17.86
CA ALA A 459 3.34 4.90 17.12
C ALA A 459 4.60 5.77 17.06
N LEU A 460 5.73 5.23 17.51
CA LEU A 460 7.02 5.91 17.56
C LEU A 460 7.99 5.16 16.66
N LEU A 461 8.48 5.81 15.60
CA LEU A 461 9.37 5.21 14.61
C LEU A 461 10.74 5.86 14.69
N ASN A 462 11.78 5.03 14.69
CA ASN A 462 13.15 5.47 14.50
C ASN A 462 13.69 4.89 13.19
N MET A 463 13.55 5.70 12.16
CA MET A 463 13.98 5.48 10.77
C MET A 463 15.49 5.67 10.59
N GLN A 464 16.25 6.00 11.65
CA GLN A 464 17.70 5.98 11.57
C GLN A 464 18.16 4.57 11.14
N ILE A 465 18.89 4.51 10.03
CA ILE A 465 19.37 3.23 9.51
C ILE A 465 20.46 2.67 10.42
N PHE A 466 20.26 1.43 10.84
CA PHE A 466 21.25 0.59 11.46
C PHE A 466 21.22 -0.76 10.74
N ASN A 467 22.34 -1.13 10.12
CA ASN A 467 22.47 -2.42 9.45
C ASN A 467 23.03 -3.47 10.40
N GLN A 468 22.63 -4.73 10.21
CA GLN A 468 23.13 -5.88 10.98
C GLN A 468 24.66 -6.03 10.82
N THR A 469 25.18 -5.60 9.67
CA THR A 469 26.61 -5.58 9.36
C THR A 469 27.40 -4.48 10.09
N ASN A 470 26.72 -3.55 10.79
CA ASN A 470 27.37 -2.47 11.51
C ASN A 470 27.97 -2.98 12.85
N ALA A 471 29.28 -2.76 13.04
CA ALA A 471 29.99 -3.16 14.26
C ALA A 471 29.82 -2.18 15.44
N ASN A 472 29.33 -0.96 15.19
CA ASN A 472 29.11 0.04 16.24
C ASN A 472 27.88 -0.30 17.09
N PRO A 473 27.82 0.16 18.36
CA PRO A 473 26.60 0.05 19.15
C PRO A 473 25.41 0.69 18.42
N ARG A 474 24.28 -0.02 18.38
CA ARG A 474 23.06 0.49 17.78
C ARG A 474 22.61 1.76 18.50
N PRO A 475 22.47 2.91 17.80
CA PRO A 475 21.99 4.15 18.40
C PRO A 475 20.58 4.01 18.95
N THR A 476 20.22 4.87 19.90
CA THR A 476 18.88 4.93 20.49
C THR A 476 18.42 6.36 20.65
N THR A 477 17.13 6.58 20.45
CA THR A 477 16.45 7.85 20.74
C THR A 477 15.46 7.67 21.88
N LYS A 478 15.41 8.66 22.77
CA LYS A 478 14.44 8.76 23.86
C LYS A 478 13.29 9.65 23.45
N PHE A 479 12.10 9.09 23.28
CA PHE A 479 10.86 9.84 23.08
C PHE A 479 10.23 10.18 24.43
N ASP A 480 10.07 11.47 24.73
CA ASP A 480 9.29 11.95 25.88
C ASP A 480 7.84 12.19 25.44
N ILE A 481 6.94 11.30 25.87
CA ILE A 481 5.51 11.31 25.54
C ILE A 481 4.66 11.98 26.64
N SER A 482 5.28 12.70 27.58
CA SER A 482 4.58 13.27 28.75
C SER A 482 3.39 14.17 28.38
N ALA A 483 3.48 14.91 27.28
CA ALA A 483 2.41 15.79 26.80
C ALA A 483 1.12 15.03 26.41
N PHE A 484 1.22 13.75 26.07
CA PHE A 484 0.11 12.93 25.55
C PHE A 484 -0.41 11.92 26.58
N ARG A 485 0.05 11.99 27.83
CA ARG A 485 -0.38 11.08 28.90
C ARG A 485 -1.40 11.74 29.82
N ARG A 486 -2.48 11.01 30.11
CA ARG A 486 -3.50 11.46 31.07
C ARG A 486 -2.94 11.65 32.49
N ALA A 487 -2.04 10.76 32.91
CA ALA A 487 -1.35 10.86 34.18
C ALA A 487 -0.01 10.11 34.10
N SER A 488 1.05 10.69 34.68
CA SER A 488 2.38 10.09 34.71
C SER A 488 2.43 8.79 35.53
N SER A 489 1.49 8.56 36.43
CA SER A 489 1.38 7.35 37.25
C SER A 489 0.73 6.16 36.55
N ARG A 490 0.01 6.37 35.42
CA ARG A 490 -0.67 5.28 34.71
C ARG A 490 0.33 4.39 33.96
N THR A 491 0.24 3.08 34.12
CA THR A 491 1.06 2.16 33.35
C THR A 491 0.73 2.25 31.85
N ILE A 492 1.76 2.42 31.03
CA ILE A 492 1.69 2.26 29.56
C ILE A 492 2.20 0.88 29.19
N THR A 493 1.70 0.34 28.08
CA THR A 493 2.19 -0.93 27.50
C THR A 493 2.87 -0.67 26.16
N LEU A 494 3.99 -1.33 25.90
CA LEU A 494 4.76 -1.20 24.66
C LEU A 494 4.82 -2.56 23.94
N LYS A 495 4.62 -2.52 22.62
CA LYS A 495 4.93 -3.61 21.69
C LYS A 495 5.91 -3.10 20.65
N ARG A 496 6.92 -3.91 20.31
CA ARG A 496 8.04 -3.49 19.46
C ARG A 496 8.05 -4.26 18.14
N LEU A 497 8.38 -3.55 17.07
CA LEU A 497 8.73 -4.07 15.76
C LEU A 497 10.25 -3.96 15.59
N GLN A 498 10.93 -5.10 15.51
CA GLN A 498 12.39 -5.19 15.62
C GLN A 498 12.99 -6.18 14.62
N ALA A 499 14.22 -5.90 14.20
CA ALA A 499 15.12 -6.84 13.51
C ALA A 499 16.59 -6.52 13.88
N PRO A 500 17.57 -7.40 13.56
CA PRO A 500 19.00 -7.14 13.70
C PRO A 500 19.56 -5.97 12.89
N GLY A 501 18.82 -5.48 11.88
CA GLY A 501 19.14 -4.26 11.15
C GLY A 501 18.14 -4.00 10.03
N ALA A 502 18.23 -2.83 9.39
CA ALA A 502 17.40 -2.45 8.25
C ALA A 502 17.67 -3.27 6.99
N ASP A 503 18.88 -3.82 6.84
CA ASP A 503 19.32 -4.65 5.71
C ASP A 503 18.89 -6.12 5.81
N VAL A 504 18.25 -6.53 6.91
CA VAL A 504 17.79 -7.91 7.13
C VAL A 504 16.70 -8.26 6.12
N THR A 505 16.89 -9.34 5.36
CA THR A 505 15.89 -9.88 4.42
C THR A 505 15.12 -11.09 4.96
N ALA A 506 15.64 -11.74 5.99
CA ALA A 506 15.04 -12.95 6.54
C ALA A 506 13.95 -12.63 7.57
N GLY A 507 12.69 -12.92 7.27
CA GLY A 507 11.56 -12.63 8.16
C GLY A 507 11.58 -13.41 9.49
N ASN A 508 12.35 -14.49 9.60
CA ASN A 508 12.54 -15.21 10.86
C ASN A 508 13.38 -14.44 11.89
N LEU A 509 14.13 -13.43 11.45
CA LEU A 509 14.89 -12.51 12.30
C LEU A 509 14.08 -11.25 12.67
N THR A 510 12.93 -11.04 12.03
CA THR A 510 12.01 -9.94 12.34
C THR A 510 10.99 -10.39 13.38
N THR A 511 10.73 -9.54 14.36
CA THR A 511 9.74 -9.80 15.41
C THR A 511 8.75 -8.66 15.58
N TRP A 512 7.48 -9.02 15.77
CA TRP A 512 6.45 -8.16 16.31
C TRP A 512 6.07 -8.62 17.72
N ALA A 513 6.22 -7.74 18.70
CA ALA A 513 5.99 -8.04 20.12
C ALA A 513 6.72 -9.33 20.58
N GLY A 514 7.99 -9.49 20.17
CA GLY A 514 8.82 -10.65 20.52
C GLY A 514 8.50 -11.96 19.77
N GLN A 515 7.57 -11.95 18.82
CA GLN A 515 7.20 -13.12 18.03
C GLN A 515 7.57 -12.94 16.56
N SER A 516 8.10 -13.99 15.94
CA SER A 516 8.27 -14.07 14.49
C SER A 516 7.06 -14.74 13.85
N PHE A 517 6.76 -14.39 12.60
CA PHE A 517 5.66 -14.95 11.81
C PHE A 517 6.15 -15.60 10.52
N ALA A 518 7.43 -15.96 10.45
CA ALA A 518 8.06 -16.52 9.24
C ALA A 518 7.42 -17.83 8.72
N SER A 519 6.65 -18.52 9.56
CA SER A 519 5.92 -19.74 9.21
C SER A 519 4.43 -19.50 8.87
N GLY A 520 3.99 -18.24 8.87
CA GLY A 520 2.58 -17.87 8.84
C GLY A 520 1.90 -17.88 10.21
N LEU A 521 2.53 -18.50 11.22
CA LEU A 521 2.04 -18.53 12.60
C LEU A 521 3.02 -17.85 13.55
N ALA A 522 2.50 -17.36 14.68
CA ALA A 522 3.31 -16.75 15.72
C ALA A 522 4.26 -17.79 16.36
N VAL A 523 5.56 -17.51 16.32
CA VAL A 523 6.61 -18.30 16.96
C VAL A 523 7.39 -17.44 17.94
N GLY A 524 7.62 -17.96 19.14
CA GLY A 524 8.26 -17.22 20.24
C GLY A 524 7.25 -16.71 21.28
N LYS A 525 7.77 -16.12 22.35
CA LYS A 525 6.95 -15.62 23.46
C LYS A 525 6.53 -14.18 23.18
N MET A 526 5.23 -13.91 23.29
CA MET A 526 4.73 -12.54 23.27
C MET A 526 5.38 -11.69 24.37
N ALA A 527 5.92 -10.55 23.98
CA ALA A 527 6.58 -9.58 24.84
C ALA A 527 5.78 -8.28 24.86
N GLU A 528 5.25 -7.95 26.03
CA GLU A 528 4.61 -6.68 26.34
C GLU A 528 5.40 -6.00 27.46
N GLU A 529 5.99 -4.84 27.16
CA GLU A 529 6.73 -4.07 28.17
C GLU A 529 5.77 -3.14 28.89
N LYS A 530 5.79 -3.13 30.22
CA LYS A 530 4.95 -2.24 31.03
C LYS A 530 5.84 -1.28 31.79
N GLN A 531 5.55 0.01 31.70
CA GLN A 531 6.27 1.04 32.44
C GLN A 531 5.37 2.19 32.86
N THR A 532 5.79 2.97 33.85
CA THR A 532 5.14 4.24 34.24
C THR A 532 5.90 5.46 33.73
N SER A 533 7.14 5.30 33.26
CA SER A 533 7.94 6.37 32.67
C SER A 533 7.28 6.91 31.40
N SER A 534 7.32 8.25 31.22
CA SER A 534 6.95 8.91 29.96
C SER A 534 8.06 8.84 28.91
N ILE A 535 9.22 8.27 29.25
CA ILE A 535 10.35 8.13 28.33
C ILE A 535 10.32 6.75 27.70
N VAL A 536 10.12 6.69 26.39
CA VAL A 536 10.20 5.46 25.59
C VAL A 536 11.51 5.46 24.80
N VAL A 537 12.33 4.43 24.99
CA VAL A 537 13.58 4.27 24.25
C VAL A 537 13.31 3.47 22.98
N VAL A 538 13.72 4.01 21.84
CA VAL A 538 13.56 3.40 20.52
C VAL A 538 14.92 3.37 19.81
N GLN A 539 15.39 2.18 19.48
CA GLN A 539 16.65 1.94 18.79
C GLN A 539 16.56 2.37 17.32
N ALA A 540 17.69 2.66 16.69
CA ALA A 540 17.76 2.85 15.24
C ALA A 540 17.23 1.60 14.52
N SER A 541 16.41 1.81 13.48
CA SER A 541 15.69 0.74 12.78
C SER A 541 14.78 -0.07 13.71
N GLU A 542 13.88 0.63 14.39
CA GLU A 542 12.85 0.07 15.28
C GLU A 542 11.59 0.93 15.24
N ALA A 543 10.43 0.31 15.43
CA ALA A 543 9.19 1.01 15.73
C ALA A 543 8.53 0.45 17.00
N VAL A 544 7.82 1.31 17.74
CA VAL A 544 7.14 0.96 18.99
C VAL A 544 5.70 1.44 18.95
N LEU A 545 4.77 0.54 19.24
CA LEU A 545 3.37 0.87 19.51
C LEU A 545 3.19 1.01 21.03
N VAL A 546 2.74 2.18 21.45
CA VAL A 546 2.48 2.52 22.86
C VAL A 546 0.98 2.54 23.09
N PHE A 547 0.51 1.82 24.10
CA PHE A 547 -0.87 1.85 24.59
C PHE A 547 -0.93 2.70 25.87
N LEU A 548 -1.84 3.68 25.92
CA LEU A 548 -1.87 4.76 26.91
C LEU A 548 -2.97 4.64 27.99
#